data_AF-A0A3P5ZJG9-F1
#
_entry.id   AF-A0A3P5ZJG9-F1
#
_cell.length_a   1.000
_cell.length_b   1.000
_cell.length_c   1.000
_cell.angle_alpha   90.00
_cell.angle_beta   90.00
_cell.angle_gamma   90.00
#
_symmetry.space_group_name_H-M   'P 1'
#
loop_
_entity.id
_entity.type
_entity.pdbx_description
1 polymer ?
#
loop_
_entity_poly.entity_id
_entity_poly.type
_entity_poly.pdbx_seq_one_letter_code
_entity_poly.pdbx_strand_id
1 'polypeptide(L)'
;MERLLCSCFGSLFRLPVRRCAFSGKMVHGLLSRQLVTKKRFEMWPVFGGFPTRFGLPEFAHVTGLPCGEFEAGYEVDDKLKAKKTDYAYWDKLFGGRRNLNLDDLAAMVVTEDSMSPGKKLRLCLIIIVDGVLMPKTQVSKPTLKYVKLVEKLDKFFRFFQWGVVLVDN
;
A
#
# COMPACT_ATOMS: atom_id res chain seq x y z
N MET A 1 -16.97 -0.74 6.87
CA MET A 1 -16.30 0.41 6.22
C MET A 1 -15.76 1.42 7.23
N GLU A 2 -16.52 1.75 8.28
CA GLU A 2 -16.13 2.73 9.31
C GLU A 2 -14.72 2.52 9.89
N ARG A 3 -14.35 1.29 10.28
CA ARG A 3 -13.00 0.99 10.80
C ARG A 3 -11.87 1.33 9.81
N LEU A 4 -12.11 1.22 8.50
CA LEU A 4 -11.13 1.60 7.47
C LEU A 4 -11.01 3.12 7.38
N LEU A 5 -12.14 3.83 7.38
CA LEU A 5 -12.19 5.29 7.27
C LEU A 5 -11.62 5.99 8.52
N CYS A 6 -11.73 5.35 9.69
CA CYS A 6 -11.14 5.83 10.95
C CYS A 6 -9.68 5.36 11.16
N SER A 7 -9.10 4.61 10.21
CA SER A 7 -7.70 4.18 10.25
C SER A 7 -6.77 5.18 9.55
N CYS A 8 -5.46 4.88 9.52
CA CYS A 8 -4.48 5.67 8.77
C CYS A 8 -4.74 5.75 7.25
N PHE A 9 -5.55 4.86 6.68
CA PHE A 9 -5.94 4.92 5.27
C PHE A 9 -7.10 5.89 5.00
N GLY A 10 -7.76 6.41 6.03
CA GLY A 10 -8.94 7.26 5.88
C GLY A 10 -8.68 8.53 5.07
N SER A 11 -7.49 9.10 5.20
CA SER A 11 -7.00 10.26 4.44
C SER A 11 -6.92 9.99 2.93
N LEU A 12 -6.61 8.76 2.51
CA LEU A 12 -6.55 8.41 1.08
C LEU A 12 -7.91 8.62 0.40
N PHE A 13 -9.02 8.38 1.11
CA PHE A 13 -10.37 8.58 0.60
C PHE A 13 -10.80 10.05 0.57
N ARG A 14 -10.03 10.95 1.20
CA ARG A 14 -10.26 12.39 1.21
C ARG A 14 -9.44 13.12 0.15
N LEU A 15 -8.52 12.43 -0.52
CA LEU A 15 -7.75 13.00 -1.62
C LEU A 15 -8.72 13.49 -2.71
N PRO A 16 -8.54 14.71 -3.25
CA PRO A 16 -9.41 15.26 -4.28
C PRO A 16 -9.12 14.64 -5.66
N VAL A 17 -8.94 13.32 -5.74
CA VAL A 17 -8.48 12.59 -6.94
C VAL A 17 -9.39 12.83 -8.14
N ARG A 18 -10.72 12.88 -7.92
CA ARG A 18 -11.70 13.17 -8.98
C ARG A 18 -11.71 14.63 -9.44
N ARG A 19 -11.06 15.53 -8.69
CA ARG A 19 -10.94 16.96 -9.02
C ARG A 19 -9.59 17.30 -9.65
N CYS A 20 -8.63 16.37 -9.63
CA CYS A 20 -7.33 16.53 -10.24
C CYS A 20 -7.31 15.86 -11.62
N ALA A 21 -7.03 16.62 -12.68
CA ALA A 21 -6.75 16.02 -13.98
C ALA A 21 -5.42 15.26 -13.91
N PHE A 22 -5.45 13.95 -14.17
CA PHE A 22 -4.23 13.15 -14.25
C PHE A 22 -3.60 13.32 -15.64
N SER A 23 -2.42 13.95 -15.69
CA SER A 23 -1.62 14.04 -16.91
C SER A 23 -0.43 13.08 -16.81
N GLY A 24 -0.54 11.92 -17.46
CA GLY A 24 0.57 10.96 -17.53
C GLY A 24 1.83 11.57 -18.15
N LYS A 25 1.69 12.50 -19.11
CA LYS A 25 2.82 13.25 -19.69
C LYS A 25 3.53 14.12 -18.67
N MET A 26 2.77 14.80 -17.79
CA MET A 26 3.35 15.62 -16.73
C MET A 26 4.10 14.75 -15.71
N VAL A 27 3.47 13.67 -15.25
CA VAL A 27 4.09 12.73 -14.30
C VAL A 27 5.36 12.12 -14.89
N HIS A 28 5.30 11.65 -16.14
CA HIS A 28 6.48 11.14 -16.84
C HIS A 28 7.59 12.20 -16.94
N GLY A 29 7.24 13.45 -17.29
CA GLY A 29 8.19 14.55 -17.34
C GLY A 29 8.87 14.83 -15.98
N LEU A 30 8.12 14.82 -14.88
CA LEU A 30 8.65 14.99 -13.52
C LEU A 30 9.60 13.85 -13.13
N LEU A 31 9.24 12.61 -13.45
CA LEU A 31 10.06 11.42 -13.14
C LEU A 31 11.32 11.33 -14.01
N SER A 32 11.24 11.73 -15.28
CA SER A 32 12.39 11.67 -16.21
C SER A 32 13.32 12.87 -16.07
N ARG A 33 12.84 14.01 -15.56
CA ARG A 33 13.64 15.23 -15.35
C ARG A 33 13.83 15.47 -13.87
N GLN A 34 14.56 14.58 -13.21
CA GLN A 34 14.91 14.74 -11.79
C GLN A 34 16.42 14.79 -11.58
N LEU A 35 16.86 15.47 -10.52
CA LEU A 35 18.25 15.44 -10.09
C LEU A 35 18.57 14.11 -9.41
N VAL A 36 19.69 13.50 -9.79
CA VAL A 36 20.23 12.34 -9.08
C VAL A 36 20.94 12.84 -7.83
N THR A 37 20.45 12.44 -6.65
CA THR A 37 21.02 12.85 -5.37
C THR A 37 21.41 11.63 -4.53
N LYS A 38 22.33 11.81 -3.58
CA LYS A 38 22.67 10.78 -2.58
C LYS A 38 21.69 10.72 -1.40
N LYS A 39 20.71 11.63 -1.36
CA LYS A 39 19.75 11.71 -0.26
C LYS A 39 18.68 10.64 -0.44
N ARG A 40 18.57 9.75 0.53
CA ARG A 40 17.53 8.71 0.53
C ARG A 40 16.16 9.32 0.80
N PHE A 41 15.15 8.68 0.22
CA PHE A 41 13.75 9.04 0.38
C PHE A 41 13.36 10.46 -0.07
N GLU A 42 14.13 11.03 -1.00
CA GLU A 42 13.82 12.30 -1.65
C GLU A 42 13.87 12.15 -3.16
N MET A 43 12.85 12.71 -3.83
CA MET A 43 12.83 12.94 -5.27
C MET A 43 13.04 14.44 -5.51
N TRP A 44 13.77 14.75 -6.59
CA TRP A 44 14.10 16.11 -6.98
C TRP A 44 13.67 16.41 -8.42
N PRO A 45 12.37 16.33 -8.76
CA PRO A 45 11.88 16.68 -10.09
C PRO A 45 12.14 18.15 -10.41
N VAL A 46 12.41 18.44 -11.68
CA VAL A 46 12.62 19.79 -12.20
C VAL A 46 11.31 20.27 -12.83
N PHE A 47 10.69 21.27 -12.21
CA PHE A 47 9.45 21.88 -12.67
C PHE A 47 9.68 23.38 -12.94
N GLY A 48 9.27 23.85 -14.12
CA GLY A 48 9.48 25.26 -14.50
C GLY A 48 10.95 25.69 -14.56
N GLY A 49 11.89 24.74 -14.71
CA GLY A 49 13.34 24.99 -14.66
C GLY A 49 13.95 24.95 -13.26
N PHE A 50 13.14 24.76 -12.22
CA PHE A 50 13.60 24.74 -10.83
C PHE A 50 13.49 23.34 -10.22
N PRO A 51 14.55 22.84 -9.55
CA PRO A 51 14.47 21.62 -8.76
C PRO A 51 13.49 21.80 -7.60
N THR A 52 12.51 20.92 -7.49
CA THR A 52 11.54 20.86 -6.40
C THR A 52 11.80 19.61 -5.57
N ARG A 53 11.88 19.75 -4.25
CA ARG A 53 12.05 18.61 -3.34
C ARG A 53 10.70 17.97 -3.02
N PHE A 54 10.62 16.65 -3.10
CA PHE A 54 9.50 15.87 -2.59
C PHE A 54 10.06 14.67 -1.80
N GLY A 55 9.80 14.59 -0.50
CA GLY A 55 10.28 13.49 0.34
C GLY A 55 9.21 12.88 1.22
N LEU A 56 9.63 12.07 2.19
CA LEU A 56 8.74 11.44 3.18
C LEU A 56 7.82 12.42 3.92
N PRO A 57 8.25 13.62 4.34
CA PRO A 57 7.36 14.56 5.01
C PRO A 57 6.20 15.02 4.12
N GLU A 58 6.49 15.36 2.85
CA GLU A 58 5.45 15.73 1.87
C GLU A 58 4.53 14.55 1.59
N PHE A 59 5.09 13.35 1.42
CA PHE A 59 4.31 12.14 1.20
C PHE A 59 3.36 11.86 2.38
N ALA A 60 3.85 11.94 3.62
CA ALA A 60 3.05 11.77 4.83
C ALA A 60 1.96 12.84 4.94
N HIS A 61 2.29 14.09 4.61
CA HIS A 61 1.33 15.19 4.62
C HIS A 61 0.19 14.99 3.62
N VAL A 62 0.52 14.58 2.38
CA VAL A 62 -0.47 14.36 1.32
C VAL A 62 -1.31 13.11 1.59
N THR A 63 -0.67 11.98 1.92
CA THR A 63 -1.37 10.69 2.03
C THR A 63 -1.96 10.44 3.41
N GLY A 64 -1.47 11.11 4.45
CA GLY A 64 -1.78 10.83 5.85
C GLY A 64 -1.25 9.49 6.37
N LEU A 65 -0.46 8.76 5.58
CA LEU A 65 0.10 7.48 5.97
C LEU A 65 1.29 7.66 6.92
N PRO A 66 1.45 6.79 7.94
CA PRO A 66 2.63 6.76 8.81
C PRO A 66 3.93 6.59 8.02
N CYS A 67 4.90 7.47 8.27
CA CYS A 67 6.20 7.50 7.58
C CYS A 67 7.38 7.69 8.54
N GLY A 68 7.18 7.35 9.82
CA GLY A 68 8.24 7.41 10.83
C GLY A 68 9.20 6.22 10.73
N GLU A 69 10.06 6.10 11.72
CA GLU A 69 10.89 4.92 11.90
C GLU A 69 10.05 3.75 12.42
N PHE A 70 10.45 2.53 12.05
CA PHE A 70 9.87 1.35 12.66
C PHE A 70 10.32 1.25 14.12
N GLU A 71 9.44 0.76 15.00
CA GLU A 71 9.78 0.56 16.41
C GLU A 71 10.97 -0.41 16.55
N ALA A 72 11.78 -0.22 17.59
CA ALA A 72 12.90 -1.10 17.89
C ALA A 72 12.42 -2.57 18.02
N GLY A 73 13.00 -3.45 17.20
CA GLY A 73 12.61 -4.87 17.14
C GLY A 73 11.45 -5.18 16.19
N TYR A 74 10.97 -4.22 15.41
CA TYR A 74 10.03 -4.49 14.32
C TYR A 74 10.74 -5.18 13.16
N GLU A 75 10.53 -6.48 13.03
CA GLU A 75 11.04 -7.25 11.89
C GLU A 75 10.07 -7.15 10.71
N VAL A 76 10.51 -6.51 9.63
CA VAL A 76 9.87 -6.66 8.32
C VAL A 76 10.21 -8.08 7.83
N ASP A 77 9.21 -8.96 7.73
CA ASP A 77 9.38 -10.35 7.24
C ASP A 77 9.71 -10.34 5.73
N ASP A 78 10.95 -9.98 5.39
CA ASP A 78 11.51 -10.01 4.03
C ASP A 78 12.15 -11.37 3.73
N LYS A 79 11.51 -12.46 4.18
CA LYS A 79 11.97 -13.80 3.85
C LYS A 79 11.90 -14.03 2.33
N LEU A 80 13.07 -14.28 1.74
CA LEU A 80 13.26 -14.59 0.32
C LEU A 80 12.49 -15.84 -0.15
N LYS A 81 12.14 -16.77 0.77
CA LYS A 81 11.34 -17.96 0.47
C LYS A 81 10.31 -18.24 1.55
N ALA A 82 9.04 -18.19 1.18
CA ALA A 82 7.92 -18.55 2.04
C ALA A 82 7.90 -20.07 2.29
N LYS A 83 7.81 -20.47 3.56
CA LYS A 83 7.58 -21.86 4.00
C LYS A 83 6.09 -22.20 3.93
N LYS A 84 5.74 -23.49 3.91
CA LYS A 84 4.33 -23.94 3.92
C LYS A 84 3.55 -23.40 5.13
N THR A 85 4.20 -23.29 6.28
CA THR A 85 3.63 -22.69 7.50
C THR A 85 3.26 -21.22 7.34
N ASP A 86 3.93 -20.48 6.45
CA ASP A 86 3.67 -19.07 6.20
C ASP A 86 2.32 -18.83 5.52
N TYR A 87 1.76 -19.86 4.89
CA TYR A 87 0.45 -19.81 4.23
C TYR A 87 -0.72 -20.18 5.15
N ALA A 88 -0.49 -20.52 6.43
CA ALA A 88 -1.59 -20.91 7.32
C ALA A 88 -2.70 -19.83 7.39
N TYR A 89 -2.30 -18.56 7.49
CA TYR A 89 -3.26 -17.45 7.47
C TYR A 89 -3.88 -17.21 6.09
N TRP A 90 -3.09 -17.37 5.03
CA TRP A 90 -3.58 -17.31 3.66
C TRP A 90 -4.68 -18.35 3.41
N ASP A 91 -4.46 -19.59 3.84
CA ASP A 91 -5.41 -20.68 3.74
C ASP A 91 -6.70 -20.38 4.49
N LYS A 92 -6.59 -19.81 5.69
CA LYS A 92 -7.73 -19.35 6.48
C LYS A 92 -8.53 -18.26 5.77
N LEU A 93 -7.85 -17.34 5.06
CA LEU A 93 -8.50 -16.21 4.41
C LEU A 93 -9.14 -16.57 3.06
N PHE A 94 -8.44 -17.37 2.25
CA PHE A 94 -8.80 -17.67 0.87
C PHE A 94 -9.33 -19.08 0.64
N GLY A 95 -9.32 -19.95 1.66
CA GLY A 95 -9.81 -21.33 1.56
C GLY A 95 -8.94 -22.20 0.65
N GLY A 96 -7.61 -22.08 0.74
CA GLY A 96 -6.70 -22.87 -0.10
C GLY A 96 -6.41 -22.29 -1.48
N ARG A 97 -7.21 -21.33 -1.98
CA ARG A 97 -7.01 -20.72 -3.30
C ARG A 97 -5.68 -19.97 -3.37
N ARG A 98 -4.83 -20.30 -4.35
CA ARG A 98 -3.49 -19.70 -4.56
C ARG A 98 -3.41 -18.76 -5.75
N ASN A 99 -4.21 -18.99 -6.79
CA ASN A 99 -4.19 -18.18 -8.00
C ASN A 99 -5.36 -17.20 -7.99
N LEU A 100 -5.28 -16.21 -7.10
CA LEU A 100 -6.24 -15.11 -7.02
C LEU A 100 -5.55 -13.82 -7.50
N ASN A 101 -6.27 -13.01 -8.26
CA ASN A 101 -5.90 -11.64 -8.57
C ASN A 101 -6.73 -10.66 -7.72
N LEU A 102 -6.42 -9.36 -7.79
CA LEU A 102 -7.18 -8.36 -7.03
C LEU A 102 -8.62 -8.17 -7.52
N ASP A 103 -8.91 -8.46 -8.78
CA ASP A 103 -10.27 -8.40 -9.31
C ASP A 103 -11.15 -9.50 -8.71
N ASP A 104 -10.61 -10.71 -8.52
CA ASP A 104 -11.27 -11.80 -7.80
C ASP A 104 -11.59 -11.39 -6.35
N LEU A 105 -10.66 -10.69 -5.69
CA LEU A 105 -10.86 -10.17 -4.35
C LEU A 105 -11.94 -9.07 -4.32
N ALA A 106 -11.92 -8.17 -5.29
CA ALA A 106 -12.94 -7.14 -5.42
C ALA A 106 -14.32 -7.76 -5.65
N ALA A 107 -14.42 -8.76 -6.54
CA ALA A 107 -15.62 -9.53 -6.79
C ALA A 107 -16.12 -10.19 -5.50
N MET A 108 -15.26 -10.91 -4.76
CA MET A 108 -15.60 -11.50 -3.46
C MET A 108 -16.20 -10.48 -2.48
N VAL A 109 -15.60 -9.28 -2.39
CA VAL A 109 -16.07 -8.21 -1.48
C VAL A 109 -17.45 -7.68 -1.89
N VAL A 110 -17.75 -7.65 -3.19
CA VAL A 110 -19.01 -7.14 -3.75
C VAL A 110 -20.12 -8.18 -3.75
N THR A 111 -19.81 -9.45 -4.05
CA THR A 111 -20.82 -10.49 -4.28
C THR A 111 -21.16 -11.33 -3.04
N GLU A 112 -20.25 -11.44 -2.06
CA GLU A 112 -20.48 -12.25 -0.86
C GLU A 112 -21.05 -11.38 0.28
N ASP A 113 -22.38 -11.30 0.38
CA ASP A 113 -23.07 -10.57 1.45
C ASP A 113 -22.98 -11.25 2.83
N SER A 114 -22.81 -12.57 2.86
CA SER A 114 -22.66 -13.36 4.09
C SER A 114 -21.25 -13.31 4.70
N MET A 115 -20.32 -12.57 4.08
CA MET A 115 -18.95 -12.47 4.54
C MET A 115 -18.85 -11.72 5.87
N SER A 116 -18.10 -12.28 6.83
CA SER A 116 -17.89 -11.60 8.10
C SER A 116 -17.23 -10.23 7.91
N PRO A 117 -17.65 -9.18 8.67
CA PRO A 117 -17.09 -7.83 8.53
C PRO A 117 -15.57 -7.77 8.67
N GLY A 118 -15.01 -8.63 9.54
CA GLY A 118 -13.57 -8.74 9.76
C GLY A 118 -12.81 -9.37 8.58
N LYS A 119 -13.41 -10.31 7.85
CA LYS A 119 -12.83 -10.88 6.62
C LYS A 119 -12.92 -9.86 5.48
N LYS A 120 -14.09 -9.22 5.31
CA LYS A 120 -14.33 -8.19 4.29
C LYS A 120 -13.34 -7.03 4.41
N LEU A 121 -13.11 -6.53 5.63
CA LEU A 121 -12.13 -5.49 5.90
C LEU A 121 -10.71 -5.89 5.46
N ARG A 122 -10.28 -7.13 5.73
CA ARG A 122 -8.93 -7.59 5.37
C ARG A 122 -8.74 -7.71 3.87
N LEU A 123 -9.76 -8.17 3.15
CA LEU A 123 -9.74 -8.19 1.68
C LEU A 123 -9.63 -6.77 1.12
N CYS A 124 -10.44 -5.82 1.63
CA CYS A 124 -10.32 -4.41 1.24
C CYS A 124 -8.91 -3.84 1.47
N LEU A 125 -8.30 -4.16 2.62
CA LEU A 125 -6.94 -3.70 2.92
C LEU A 125 -5.90 -4.28 1.96
N ILE A 126 -6.01 -5.57 1.62
CA ILE A 126 -5.13 -6.20 0.63
C ILE A 126 -5.29 -5.52 -0.73
N ILE A 127 -6.53 -5.25 -1.17
CA ILE A 127 -6.79 -4.54 -2.43
C ILE A 127 -6.17 -3.14 -2.42
N ILE A 128 -6.30 -2.39 -1.33
CA ILE A 128 -5.69 -1.05 -1.20
C ILE A 128 -4.16 -1.16 -1.25
N VAL A 129 -3.58 -2.11 -0.52
CA VAL A 129 -2.12 -2.22 -0.41
C VAL A 129 -1.50 -2.74 -1.70
N ASP A 130 -1.91 -3.90 -2.21
CA ASP A 130 -1.32 -4.51 -3.42
C ASP A 130 -1.82 -3.86 -4.73
N GLY A 131 -2.96 -3.16 -4.69
CA GLY A 131 -3.58 -2.57 -5.88
C GLY A 131 -3.34 -1.08 -6.06
N VAL A 132 -3.22 -0.34 -4.95
CA VAL A 132 -3.10 1.13 -5.00
C VAL A 132 -1.72 1.59 -4.51
N LEU A 133 -1.24 1.04 -3.40
CA LEU A 133 0.00 1.52 -2.78
C LEU A 133 1.24 0.83 -3.35
N MET A 134 1.21 -0.49 -3.49
CA MET A 134 2.34 -1.34 -3.89
C MET A 134 2.02 -2.16 -5.15
N PRO A 135 1.55 -1.54 -6.26
CA PRO A 135 1.30 -2.28 -7.49
C PRO A 135 2.64 -2.76 -8.08
N LYS A 136 2.84 -4.09 -8.11
CA LYS A 136 4.06 -4.70 -8.65
C LYS A 136 3.95 -5.11 -10.12
N THR A 137 2.74 -5.45 -10.54
CA THR A 137 2.45 -6.01 -11.87
C THR A 137 1.14 -5.42 -12.38
N GLN A 138 0.97 -5.38 -13.70
CA GLN A 138 -0.27 -4.88 -14.32
C GLN A 138 -1.50 -5.66 -13.85
N VAL A 139 -1.36 -6.98 -13.70
CA VAL A 139 -2.33 -7.83 -13.00
C VAL A 139 -1.81 -8.04 -11.59
N SER A 140 -2.26 -7.20 -10.64
CA SER A 140 -1.84 -7.32 -9.24
C SER A 140 -2.42 -8.58 -8.62
N LYS A 141 -1.59 -9.26 -7.82
CA LYS A 141 -1.98 -10.41 -7.00
C LYS A 141 -1.73 -10.08 -5.53
N PRO A 142 -2.51 -10.63 -4.59
CA PRO A 142 -2.22 -10.49 -3.17
C PRO A 142 -0.81 -10.97 -2.84
N THR A 143 -0.02 -10.13 -2.16
CA THR A 143 1.31 -10.52 -1.70
C THR A 143 1.21 -11.18 -0.33
N LEU A 144 1.88 -12.33 -0.13
CA LEU A 144 1.89 -13.04 1.15
C LEU A 144 2.29 -12.14 2.34
N LYS A 145 3.25 -11.24 2.14
CA LYS A 145 3.70 -10.24 3.13
C LYS A 145 2.51 -9.43 3.68
N TYR A 146 1.70 -8.83 2.80
CA TYR A 146 0.57 -7.98 3.22
C TYR A 146 -0.61 -8.81 3.75
N VAL A 147 -0.83 -10.01 3.21
CA VAL A 147 -1.84 -10.94 3.75
C VAL A 147 -1.53 -11.32 5.21
N LYS A 148 -0.27 -11.57 5.55
CA LYS A 148 0.14 -11.79 6.94
C LYS A 148 -0.03 -10.55 7.81
N LEU A 149 0.33 -9.38 7.28
CA LEU A 149 0.24 -8.12 8.05
C LEU A 149 -1.22 -7.82 8.47
N VAL A 150 -2.20 -8.06 7.60
CA VAL A 150 -3.61 -7.84 7.92
C VAL A 150 -4.21 -8.87 8.88
N GLU A 151 -3.46 -9.93 9.26
CA GLU A 151 -3.87 -10.83 10.34
C GLU A 151 -4.04 -10.04 11.66
N LYS A 152 -3.02 -9.25 11.99
CA LYS A 152 -2.95 -8.40 13.19
C LYS A 152 -3.25 -6.93 12.86
N LEU A 153 -4.53 -6.64 12.62
CA LEU A 153 -5.01 -5.32 12.20
C LEU A 153 -4.52 -4.15 13.06
N ASP A 154 -4.48 -4.30 14.38
CA ASP A 154 -4.08 -3.19 15.25
C ASP A 154 -2.60 -2.85 15.10
N LYS A 155 -1.75 -3.87 14.90
CA LYS A 155 -0.34 -3.65 14.59
C LYS A 155 -0.16 -3.05 13.20
N PHE A 156 -0.93 -3.53 12.24
CA PHE A 156 -0.91 -3.05 10.87
C PHE A 156 -1.27 -1.56 10.75
N PHE A 157 -2.29 -1.09 11.46
CA PHE A 157 -2.70 0.31 11.39
C PHE A 157 -1.78 1.26 12.17
N ARG A 158 -1.19 0.83 13.29
CA ARG A 158 -0.45 1.72 14.21
C ARG A 158 1.05 1.73 13.98
N PHE A 159 1.66 0.57 13.68
CA PHE A 159 3.12 0.42 13.71
C PHE A 159 3.74 0.26 12.32
N PHE A 160 2.94 0.01 11.28
CA PHE A 160 3.47 -0.14 9.93
C PHE A 160 3.80 1.22 9.32
N GLN A 161 5.06 1.43 8.98
CA GLN A 161 5.56 2.67 8.36
C GLN A 161 5.53 2.52 6.83
N TRP A 162 4.53 3.13 6.21
CA TRP A 162 4.29 3.06 4.76
C TRP A 162 5.32 3.82 3.96
N GLY A 163 5.75 4.99 4.45
CA GLY A 163 6.68 5.86 3.72
C GLY A 163 7.99 5.17 3.36
N VAL A 164 8.60 4.46 4.31
CA VAL A 164 9.86 3.74 4.09
C VAL A 164 9.69 2.65 3.02
N VAL A 165 8.57 1.91 3.07
CA VAL A 165 8.31 0.78 2.16
C VAL A 165 7.94 1.22 0.75
N LEU A 166 7.27 2.36 0.60
CA LEU A 166 6.80 2.87 -0.70
C LEU A 166 7.90 3.56 -1.50
N VAL A 167 8.91 4.11 -0.84
CA VAL A 167 9.95 4.94 -1.49
C VAL A 167 11.20 4.12 -1.84
N ASP A 168 11.38 2.93 -1.25
CA ASP A 168 12.49 2.01 -1.56
C ASP A 168 12.22 1.08 -2.77
N ASN A 169 11.09 1.23 -3.46
CA ASN A 169 10.59 0.31 -4.49
C ASN A 169 10.55 0.98 -5.87
#